data_AF-A0A562YBQ1-F1
#
_entry.id   AF-A0A562YBQ1-F1
#
_cell.length_a   1.000
_cell.length_b   1.000
_cell.length_c   1.000
_cell.angle_alpha   90.00
_cell.angle_beta   90.00
_cell.angle_gamma   90.00
#
_symmetry.space_group_name_H-M   'P 1'
#
loop_
_entity.id
_entity.type
_entity.pdbx_description
1 polymer ?
#
loop_
_entity_poly.entity_id
_entity_poly.type
_entity_poly.pdbx_seq_one_letter_code
_entity_poly.pdbx_strand_id
1 'polypeptide(L)'
;MSKITVYDAIMGSGKTYDAIERMKHYLKDGKKFIYITPFKDEIKRVLIALDSNNAFAPLDPDETGAYEGELDLVNEDGTWDLNSSTIYKYNNKRTQFLKMVSEGKNVISTHALFLGLKREDYEIFRDYILILDEVVTPLKTHKIGARDINILKEQGLIVIDDNNQVRFIDDEYDDPGFRQVKKICNNSTVFYLDKYFFVWVFPIEIFKQFKEVQILTYLFEGSLLAPYFKMYEIDYGIIKNDSCKELDNYKSLLHIYLGKANNVLGNNSFSKTWIDNLSKSNAKKLTFTTSNVFRRVFNTKSDENAYTTFKPHRAKLAGKCYTKGFIAINARASNNFSHKKSMAYLGNRYFDPQTLNFFRERGIDLNEDLWALSELIQWIWRGCIRNQEKMNLFIPNHRMRKLLIDWLDGKYLIESTSLKKIG
;
A
#
# COMPACT_ATOMS: atom_id res chain seq x y z
N MET A 1 -19.56 11.49 12.36
CA MET A 1 -18.63 10.96 11.33
C MET A 1 -17.27 11.58 11.55
N SER A 2 -16.20 10.78 11.49
CA SER A 2 -14.82 11.27 11.55
C SER A 2 -14.51 12.18 10.38
N LYS A 3 -13.79 13.29 10.62
CA LYS A 3 -13.31 14.15 9.54
C LYS A 3 -12.17 13.43 8.82
N ILE A 4 -12.34 13.13 7.53
CA ILE A 4 -11.29 12.53 6.69
C ILE A 4 -10.68 13.61 5.79
N THR A 5 -9.36 13.77 5.88
CA THR A 5 -8.59 14.72 5.07
C THR A 5 -7.47 13.99 4.34
N VAL A 6 -7.45 14.09 3.02
CA VAL A 6 -6.38 13.58 2.15
C VAL A 6 -5.44 14.72 1.83
N TYR A 7 -4.18 14.58 2.22
CA TYR A 7 -3.08 15.43 1.79
C TYR A 7 -2.48 14.78 0.54
N ASP A 8 -2.95 15.22 -0.62
CA ASP A 8 -2.56 14.73 -1.93
C ASP A 8 -1.43 15.62 -2.47
N ALA A 9 -0.19 15.20 -2.26
CA ALA A 9 1.00 15.99 -2.57
C ALA A 9 2.12 15.11 -3.11
N ILE A 10 2.81 15.62 -4.14
CA ILE A 10 3.87 14.90 -4.83
C ILE A 10 4.96 14.37 -3.88
N MET A 11 5.57 13.24 -4.23
CA MET A 11 6.65 12.67 -3.41
C MET A 11 7.84 13.64 -3.31
N GLY A 12 8.35 13.83 -2.09
CA GLY A 12 9.44 14.78 -1.83
C GLY A 12 8.99 16.21 -1.51
N SER A 13 7.70 16.51 -1.56
CA SER A 13 7.12 17.82 -1.16
C SER A 13 7.23 18.16 0.33
N GLY A 14 7.63 17.20 1.17
CA GLY A 14 7.67 17.39 2.62
C GLY A 14 6.46 16.84 3.37
N LYS A 15 5.48 16.20 2.72
CA LYS A 15 4.26 15.68 3.37
C LYS A 15 4.47 14.92 4.69
N THR A 16 5.49 14.05 4.75
CA THR A 16 5.81 13.29 5.96
C THR A 16 6.54 14.15 7.00
N TYR A 17 7.34 15.12 6.57
CA TYR A 17 7.92 16.13 7.46
C TYR A 17 6.81 16.99 8.10
N ASP A 18 5.85 17.47 7.31
CA ASP A 18 4.72 18.25 7.81
C ASP A 18 3.87 17.43 8.79
N ALA A 19 3.71 16.13 8.55
CA ALA A 19 3.04 15.22 9.47
C ALA A 19 3.80 15.07 10.79
N ILE A 20 5.13 14.97 10.75
CA ILE A 20 5.97 14.94 11.95
C ILE A 20 5.82 16.25 12.73
N GLU A 21 5.85 17.40 12.06
CA GLU A 21 5.65 18.69 12.73
C GLU A 21 4.25 18.80 13.34
N ARG A 22 3.19 18.33 12.66
CA ARG A 22 1.85 18.23 13.28
C ARG A 22 1.85 17.33 14.51
N MET A 23 2.48 16.16 14.45
CA MET A 23 2.61 15.25 15.59
C MET A 23 3.35 15.91 16.77
N LYS A 24 4.42 16.67 16.54
CA LYS A 24 5.10 17.45 17.60
C LYS A 24 4.17 18.47 18.26
N HIS A 25 3.31 19.14 17.50
CA HIS A 25 2.31 20.04 18.06
C HIS A 25 1.25 19.26 18.86
N TYR A 26 0.82 18.09 18.37
CA TYR A 26 -0.10 17.22 19.10
C TYR A 26 0.46 16.78 20.45
N LEU A 27 1.76 16.45 20.52
CA LEU A 27 2.43 16.13 21.78
C LEU A 27 2.35 17.29 22.78
N LYS A 28 2.59 18.54 22.32
CA LYS A 28 2.49 19.74 23.18
C LYS A 28 1.06 20.00 23.65
N ASP A 29 0.08 19.75 22.79
CA ASP A 29 -1.35 19.94 23.07
C ASP A 29 -1.99 18.78 23.86
N GLY A 30 -1.23 17.71 24.17
CA GLY A 30 -1.77 16.51 24.81
C GLY A 30 -2.75 15.71 23.93
N LYS A 31 -2.69 15.89 22.60
CA LYS A 31 -3.52 15.15 21.64
C LYS A 31 -2.88 13.79 21.34
N LYS A 32 -3.73 12.77 21.26
CA LYS A 32 -3.34 11.39 20.98
C LYS A 32 -3.35 11.12 19.47
N PHE A 33 -2.34 10.44 18.96
CA PHE A 33 -2.28 10.06 17.55
C PHE A 33 -1.78 8.62 17.33
N ILE A 34 -2.22 8.05 16.21
CA ILE A 34 -1.71 6.79 15.66
C ILE A 34 -1.16 7.08 14.26
N TYR A 35 0.15 6.91 14.08
CA TYR A 35 0.81 7.05 12.79
C TYR A 35 1.09 5.68 12.18
N ILE A 36 0.56 5.42 11.00
CA ILE A 36 0.75 4.14 10.30
C ILE A 36 1.51 4.40 9.01
N THR A 37 2.57 3.62 8.78
CA THR A 37 3.43 3.74 7.59
C THR A 37 3.69 2.36 6.95
N PRO A 38 4.10 2.27 5.67
CA PRO A 38 4.27 0.96 5.04
C PRO A 38 5.54 0.22 5.50
N PHE A 39 6.56 0.89 6.04
CA PHE A 39 7.90 0.31 6.30
C PHE A 39 8.38 0.46 7.73
N LYS A 40 9.16 -0.52 8.18
CA LYS A 40 9.82 -0.52 9.49
C LYS A 40 10.89 0.58 9.63
N ASP A 41 11.64 0.86 8.57
CA ASP A 41 12.67 1.91 8.62
C ASP A 41 12.05 3.30 8.83
N GLU A 42 10.84 3.50 8.30
CA GLU A 42 10.09 4.73 8.48
C GLU A 42 9.58 4.90 9.91
N ILE A 43 9.22 3.80 10.59
CA ILE A 43 8.92 3.80 12.03
C ILE A 43 10.11 4.36 12.83
N LYS A 44 11.32 3.83 12.58
CA LYS A 44 12.53 4.28 13.27
C LYS A 44 12.81 5.76 13.01
N ARG A 45 12.68 6.20 11.76
CA ARG A 45 12.87 7.61 11.37
C ARG A 45 11.91 8.56 12.10
N VAL A 46 10.64 8.20 12.16
CA VAL A 46 9.60 9.03 12.81
C VAL A 46 9.78 9.04 14.33
N LEU A 47 10.09 7.90 14.95
CA LEU A 47 10.40 7.83 16.38
C LEU A 47 11.56 8.74 16.77
N ILE A 48 12.68 8.71 16.01
CA ILE A 48 13.83 9.59 16.24
C ILE A 48 13.42 11.07 16.12
N ALA A 49 12.57 11.40 15.14
CA ALA A 49 12.16 12.78 14.91
C ALA A 49 11.19 13.34 15.97
N LEU A 50 10.47 12.47 16.69
CA LEU A 50 9.48 12.84 17.71
C LEU A 50 10.00 12.79 19.15
N ASP A 51 11.26 12.40 19.35
CA ASP A 51 11.83 11.98 20.64
C ASP A 51 11.16 10.69 21.16
N SER A 52 11.96 9.64 21.35
CA SER A 52 11.50 8.26 21.59
C SER A 52 10.68 8.08 22.87
N ASN A 53 10.66 9.07 23.76
CA ASN A 53 9.91 9.02 25.01
C ASN A 53 8.42 9.40 24.84
N ASN A 54 8.05 10.03 23.73
CA ASN A 54 6.70 10.59 23.53
C ASN A 54 5.82 9.78 22.55
N ALA A 55 6.43 8.86 21.79
CA ALA A 55 5.76 7.98 20.85
C ALA A 55 6.40 6.59 20.88
N PHE A 56 5.59 5.56 20.70
CA PHE A 56 5.99 4.17 20.90
C PHE A 56 5.64 3.31 19.68
N ALA A 57 6.36 2.21 19.47
CA ALA A 57 6.05 1.26 18.42
C ALA A 57 6.08 -0.18 18.96
N PRO A 58 5.19 -1.08 18.46
CA PRO A 58 5.23 -2.49 18.82
C PRO A 58 6.54 -3.17 18.41
N LEU A 59 7.17 -3.83 19.38
CA LEU A 59 8.48 -4.47 19.23
C LEU A 59 8.39 -5.71 18.33
N ASP A 60 9.45 -5.96 17.57
CA ASP A 60 9.69 -7.23 16.90
C ASP A 60 9.98 -8.35 17.91
N PRO A 61 9.66 -9.62 17.57
CA PRO A 61 9.93 -10.77 18.45
C PRO A 61 11.41 -10.87 18.89
N ASP A 62 12.32 -10.36 18.08
CA ASP A 62 13.77 -10.45 18.36
C ASP A 62 14.29 -9.26 19.19
N GLU A 63 13.44 -8.31 19.56
CA GLU A 63 13.80 -7.12 20.35
C GLU A 63 13.60 -7.36 21.86
N THR A 64 14.53 -6.85 22.68
CA THR A 64 14.48 -6.91 24.15
C THR A 64 13.21 -6.25 24.69
N GLY A 65 12.51 -6.90 25.63
CA GLY A 65 11.23 -6.42 26.17
C GLY A 65 9.99 -6.80 25.37
N ALA A 66 10.12 -7.41 24.18
CA ALA A 66 8.96 -7.87 23.38
C ALA A 66 8.12 -8.97 24.07
N TYR A 67 8.72 -9.66 25.05
CA TYR A 67 8.13 -10.78 25.79
C TYR A 67 7.83 -10.47 27.26
N GLU A 68 7.99 -9.21 27.68
CA GLU A 68 7.81 -8.82 29.07
C GLU A 68 6.40 -8.26 29.27
N GLY A 69 5.62 -8.92 30.13
CA GLY A 69 4.29 -8.48 30.52
C GLY A 69 3.80 -9.28 31.72
N GLU A 70 3.63 -8.58 32.85
CA GLU A 70 2.89 -9.09 34.01
C GLU A 70 1.38 -9.00 33.77
N LEU A 71 0.67 -10.02 34.23
CA LEU A 71 -0.78 -10.02 34.41
C LEU A 71 -1.01 -10.02 35.91
N ASP A 72 -1.67 -8.99 36.45
CA ASP A 72 -2.11 -9.00 37.85
C ASP A 72 -3.19 -10.07 38.02
N LEU A 73 -2.87 -11.10 38.81
CA LEU A 73 -3.82 -12.12 39.25
C LEU A 73 -4.66 -11.56 40.39
N VAL A 74 -5.66 -10.79 39.99
CA VAL A 74 -6.80 -10.52 40.87
C VAL A 74 -7.72 -11.74 40.73
N ASN A 75 -7.87 -12.51 41.81
CA ASN A 75 -8.89 -13.56 41.88
C ASN A 75 -10.28 -12.93 41.69
N GLU A 76 -11.29 -13.73 41.30
CA GLU A 76 -12.69 -13.24 41.13
C GLU A 76 -13.28 -12.62 42.41
N ASP A 77 -12.65 -12.84 43.57
CA ASP A 77 -12.99 -12.27 44.87
C ASP A 77 -12.17 -11.01 45.27
N GLY A 78 -11.27 -10.54 44.41
CA GLY A 78 -10.45 -9.36 44.65
C GLY A 78 -9.20 -9.58 45.52
N THR A 79 -8.84 -10.83 45.84
CA THR A 79 -7.63 -11.14 46.62
C THR A 79 -6.40 -11.42 45.75
N TRP A 80 -5.21 -11.10 46.29
CA TRP A 80 -3.91 -11.28 45.63
C TRP A 80 -3.40 -12.71 45.80
N ASP A 81 -3.13 -13.42 44.70
CA ASP A 81 -2.46 -14.73 44.73
C ASP A 81 -0.93 -14.56 44.80
N LEU A 82 -0.37 -14.76 46.00
CA LEU A 82 1.07 -14.61 46.27
C LEU A 82 1.92 -15.84 45.87
N ASN A 83 1.32 -16.90 45.33
CA ASN A 83 2.04 -18.11 44.88
C ASN A 83 2.10 -18.25 43.36
N SER A 84 1.63 -17.26 42.60
CA SER A 84 1.68 -17.33 41.16
C SER A 84 3.12 -17.19 40.65
N SER A 85 3.64 -18.24 40.01
CA SER A 85 4.84 -18.11 39.19
C SER A 85 4.50 -17.27 37.96
N THR A 86 5.27 -16.20 37.74
CA THR A 86 5.08 -15.22 36.67
C THR A 86 5.00 -15.91 35.30
N ILE A 87 3.82 -16.02 34.70
CA ILE A 87 3.67 -16.54 33.34
C ILE A 87 3.89 -15.37 32.36
N TYR A 88 5.08 -15.28 31.78
CA TYR A 88 5.37 -14.36 30.69
C TYR A 88 4.51 -14.72 29.47
N LYS A 89 3.53 -13.87 29.12
CA LYS A 89 2.74 -14.08 27.91
C LYS A 89 3.47 -13.49 26.70
N TYR A 90 3.51 -14.25 25.61
CA TYR A 90 3.95 -13.78 24.31
C TYR A 90 3.01 -12.65 23.82
N ASN A 91 3.35 -11.39 24.09
CA ASN A 91 2.59 -10.26 23.57
C ASN A 91 2.91 -10.10 22.09
N ASN A 92 2.09 -10.73 21.24
CA ASN A 92 2.15 -10.49 19.81
C ASN A 92 1.99 -8.98 19.50
N LYS A 93 2.46 -8.53 18.34
CA LYS A 93 2.49 -7.09 18.02
C LYS A 93 1.14 -6.40 18.13
N ARG A 94 0.03 -7.08 17.81
CA ARG A 94 -1.32 -6.53 17.97
C ARG A 94 -1.60 -6.28 19.45
N THR A 95 -1.31 -7.23 20.33
CA THR A 95 -1.50 -7.05 21.78
C THR A 95 -0.68 -5.89 22.31
N GLN A 96 0.60 -5.77 21.92
CA GLN A 96 1.43 -4.62 22.32
C GLN A 96 0.84 -3.29 21.83
N PHE A 97 0.43 -3.24 20.56
CA PHE A 97 -0.22 -2.06 19.98
C PHE A 97 -1.47 -1.65 20.76
N LEU A 98 -2.37 -2.59 21.04
CA LEU A 98 -3.61 -2.32 21.76
C LEU A 98 -3.35 -1.87 23.20
N LYS A 99 -2.38 -2.49 23.88
CA LYS A 99 -1.95 -2.07 25.24
C LYS A 99 -1.45 -0.62 25.25
N MET A 100 -0.58 -0.26 24.30
CA MET A 100 -0.09 1.12 24.20
C MET A 100 -1.23 2.12 23.96
N VAL A 101 -2.17 1.76 23.06
CA VAL A 101 -3.34 2.62 22.78
C VAL A 101 -4.26 2.74 24.00
N SER A 102 -4.53 1.65 24.73
CA SER A 102 -5.36 1.68 25.94
C SER A 102 -4.73 2.49 27.07
N GLU A 103 -3.40 2.52 27.15
CA GLU A 103 -2.65 3.37 28.08
C GLU A 103 -2.63 4.85 27.66
N GLY A 104 -3.24 5.21 26.52
CA GLY A 104 -3.29 6.59 26.03
C GLY A 104 -2.00 7.06 25.34
N LYS A 105 -1.08 6.15 25.00
CA LYS A 105 0.21 6.48 24.37
C LYS A 105 0.05 6.82 22.90
N ASN A 106 0.91 7.68 22.37
CA ASN A 106 1.01 7.89 20.92
C ASN A 106 1.73 6.71 20.27
N VAL A 107 1.15 6.15 19.21
CA VAL A 107 1.64 4.90 18.63
C VAL A 107 2.02 5.06 17.16
N ILE A 108 3.17 4.52 16.80
CA ILE A 108 3.65 4.39 15.43
C ILE A 108 3.65 2.91 15.04
N SER A 109 3.08 2.57 13.89
CA SER A 109 2.98 1.17 13.46
C SER A 109 2.98 1.00 11.94
N THR A 110 2.85 -0.24 11.49
CA THR A 110 2.88 -0.62 10.06
C THR A 110 1.48 -0.78 9.47
N HIS A 111 1.34 -0.57 8.16
CA HIS A 111 0.12 -0.92 7.42
C HIS A 111 -0.31 -2.38 7.64
N ALA A 112 0.65 -3.30 7.75
CA ALA A 112 0.34 -4.72 7.95
C ALA A 112 -0.34 -4.98 9.30
N LEU A 113 0.10 -4.31 10.37
CA LEU A 113 -0.54 -4.41 11.68
C LEU A 113 -1.92 -3.77 11.65
N PHE A 114 -2.03 -2.57 11.07
CA PHE A 114 -3.30 -1.85 10.95
C PHE A 114 -4.37 -2.64 10.18
N LEU A 115 -4.00 -3.25 9.06
CA LEU A 115 -4.90 -4.12 8.27
C LEU A 115 -5.27 -5.43 8.97
N GLY A 116 -4.53 -5.80 10.03
CA GLY A 116 -4.80 -6.98 10.86
C GLY A 116 -5.64 -6.69 12.10
N LEU A 117 -6.05 -5.45 12.34
CA LEU A 117 -6.92 -5.08 13.46
C LEU A 117 -8.34 -5.59 13.24
N LYS A 118 -8.98 -6.02 14.33
CA LYS A 118 -10.33 -6.58 14.34
C LYS A 118 -11.36 -5.55 14.80
N ARG A 119 -12.63 -5.77 14.48
CA ARG A 119 -13.72 -4.85 14.85
C ARG A 119 -13.82 -4.57 16.36
N GLU A 120 -13.54 -5.57 17.19
CA GLU A 120 -13.46 -5.45 18.66
C GLU A 120 -12.39 -4.45 19.13
N ASP A 121 -11.36 -4.18 18.31
CA ASP A 121 -10.27 -3.27 18.67
C ASP A 121 -10.64 -1.79 18.54
N TYR A 122 -11.73 -1.45 17.83
CA TYR A 122 -11.87 -0.09 17.32
C TYR A 122 -12.33 0.91 18.36
N GLU A 123 -12.95 0.46 19.45
CA GLU A 123 -13.54 1.35 20.45
C GLU A 123 -12.51 2.23 21.16
N ILE A 124 -11.29 1.74 21.34
CA ILE A 124 -10.20 2.47 22.00
C ILE A 124 -9.60 3.59 21.13
N PHE A 125 -10.03 3.72 19.87
CA PHE A 125 -9.49 4.71 18.92
C PHE A 125 -10.21 6.06 18.92
N ARG A 126 -11.33 6.20 19.64
CA ARG A 126 -12.21 7.38 19.61
C ARG A 126 -11.51 8.72 19.83
N ASP A 127 -10.54 8.75 20.74
CA ASP A 127 -9.81 9.98 21.09
C ASP A 127 -8.55 10.21 20.22
N TYR A 128 -8.23 9.28 19.32
CA TYR A 128 -7.02 9.32 18.52
C TYR A 128 -7.23 10.00 17.16
N ILE A 129 -6.16 10.65 16.69
CA ILE A 129 -6.00 11.09 15.31
C ILE A 129 -5.26 10.00 14.54
N LEU A 130 -5.86 9.45 13.49
CA LEU A 130 -5.19 8.50 12.60
C LEU A 130 -4.43 9.27 11.52
N ILE A 131 -3.15 8.93 11.32
CA ILE A 131 -2.33 9.45 10.23
C ILE A 131 -1.82 8.26 9.42
N LEU A 132 -2.32 8.11 8.19
CA LEU A 132 -1.87 7.09 7.24
C LEU A 132 -0.86 7.68 6.27
N ASP A 133 0.37 7.21 6.33
CA ASP A 133 1.43 7.52 5.37
C ASP A 133 1.36 6.53 4.19
N GLU A 134 1.04 7.06 3.02
CA GLU A 134 0.55 6.35 1.84
C GLU A 134 -0.79 5.63 2.04
N VAL A 135 -1.42 5.23 0.93
CA VAL A 135 -2.70 4.51 0.96
C VAL A 135 -2.52 3.04 1.34
N VAL A 136 -3.40 2.52 2.19
CA VAL A 136 -3.57 1.08 2.37
C VAL A 136 -4.31 0.47 1.16
N THR A 137 -4.14 -0.84 0.95
CA THR A 137 -4.94 -1.58 -0.03
C THR A 137 -6.11 -2.23 0.71
N PRO A 138 -7.36 -1.71 0.58
CA PRO A 138 -8.49 -2.14 1.41
C PRO A 138 -9.16 -3.44 0.90
N LEU A 139 -8.64 -4.03 -0.17
CA LEU A 139 -9.24 -5.19 -0.83
C LEU A 139 -8.17 -6.21 -1.21
N LYS A 140 -8.47 -7.49 -1.01
CA LYS A 140 -7.57 -8.57 -1.44
C LYS A 140 -8.37 -9.76 -1.97
N THR A 141 -8.02 -10.20 -3.18
CA THR A 141 -8.65 -11.34 -3.83
C THR A 141 -7.90 -12.64 -3.47
N HIS A 142 -8.67 -13.67 -3.13
CA HIS A 142 -8.19 -15.00 -2.75
C HIS A 142 -8.85 -16.05 -3.64
N LYS A 143 -8.06 -16.76 -4.45
CA LYS A 143 -8.55 -17.89 -5.23
C LYS A 143 -8.72 -19.10 -4.30
N ILE A 144 -9.94 -19.61 -4.19
CA ILE A 144 -10.25 -20.82 -3.42
C ILE A 144 -10.46 -21.98 -4.38
N GLY A 145 -11.34 -21.81 -5.38
CA GLY A 145 -11.71 -22.87 -6.32
C GLY A 145 -13.16 -23.30 -6.10
N ALA A 146 -13.88 -23.56 -7.20
CA ALA A 146 -15.32 -23.81 -7.13
C ALA A 146 -15.66 -25.10 -6.36
N ARG A 147 -14.85 -26.16 -6.53
CA ARG A 147 -15.05 -27.43 -5.81
C ARG A 147 -14.86 -27.25 -4.31
N ASP A 148 -13.83 -26.55 -3.90
CA ASP A 148 -13.53 -26.29 -2.49
C ASP A 148 -14.61 -25.41 -1.84
N ILE A 149 -15.13 -24.42 -2.55
CA ILE A 149 -16.27 -23.60 -2.10
C ILE A 149 -17.54 -24.46 -1.96
N ASN A 150 -17.80 -25.38 -2.89
CA ASN A 150 -18.94 -26.28 -2.77
C ASN A 150 -18.80 -27.22 -1.57
N ILE A 151 -17.60 -27.78 -1.33
CA ILE A 151 -17.33 -28.59 -0.13
C ILE A 151 -17.61 -27.77 1.14
N LEU A 152 -17.11 -26.54 1.22
CA LEU A 152 -17.36 -25.65 2.36
C LEU A 152 -18.85 -25.40 2.60
N LYS A 153 -19.64 -25.25 1.54
CA LYS A 153 -21.11 -25.07 1.63
C LYS A 153 -21.84 -26.34 2.05
N GLU A 154 -21.54 -27.45 1.37
CA GLU A 154 -22.20 -28.75 1.59
C GLU A 154 -21.93 -29.31 2.98
N GLN A 155 -20.72 -29.09 3.51
CA GLN A 155 -20.34 -29.47 4.87
C GLN A 155 -20.82 -28.46 5.93
N GLY A 156 -21.53 -27.39 5.54
CA GLY A 156 -22.02 -26.40 6.50
C GLY A 156 -20.94 -25.58 7.19
N LEU A 157 -19.73 -25.47 6.60
CA LEU A 157 -18.62 -24.70 7.17
C LEU A 157 -18.78 -23.20 6.92
N ILE A 158 -19.43 -22.84 5.81
CA ILE A 158 -19.71 -21.44 5.44
C ILE A 158 -21.18 -21.22 5.08
N VAL A 159 -21.63 -19.98 5.25
CA VAL A 159 -22.88 -19.46 4.69
C VAL A 159 -22.54 -18.30 3.76
N ILE A 160 -23.22 -18.25 2.62
CA ILE A 160 -23.17 -17.11 1.70
C ILE A 160 -24.55 -16.49 1.66
N ASP A 161 -24.67 -15.21 2.02
CA ASP A 161 -25.94 -14.48 2.00
C ASP A 161 -26.27 -13.87 0.63
N ASP A 162 -27.45 -13.26 0.52
CA ASP A 162 -27.99 -12.67 -0.71
C ASP A 162 -27.11 -11.53 -1.27
N ASN A 163 -26.28 -10.90 -0.43
CA ASN A 163 -25.33 -9.87 -0.82
C ASN A 163 -23.95 -10.45 -1.21
N ASN A 164 -23.88 -11.76 -1.40
CA ASN A 164 -22.65 -12.53 -1.60
C ASN A 164 -21.65 -12.42 -0.44
N GLN A 165 -22.07 -12.05 0.77
CA GLN A 165 -21.14 -12.06 1.91
C GLN A 165 -20.97 -13.47 2.44
N VAL A 166 -19.73 -13.83 2.74
CA VAL A 166 -19.32 -15.15 3.24
C VAL A 166 -19.06 -15.06 4.73
N ARG A 167 -19.70 -15.93 5.51
CA ARG A 167 -19.40 -16.14 6.93
C ARG A 167 -18.95 -17.57 7.13
N PHE A 168 -17.89 -17.75 7.91
CA PHE A 168 -17.50 -19.06 8.40
C PHE A 168 -18.29 -19.30 9.68
N ILE A 169 -19.02 -20.41 9.76
CA ILE A 169 -19.96 -20.67 10.87
C ILE A 169 -19.50 -21.82 11.78
N ASP A 170 -18.53 -22.61 11.36
CA ASP A 170 -17.95 -23.67 12.18
C ASP A 170 -16.76 -23.14 13.01
N ASP A 171 -17.06 -22.73 14.24
CA ASP A 171 -16.07 -22.24 15.20
C ASP A 171 -15.15 -23.35 15.75
N GLU A 172 -15.55 -24.62 15.67
CA GLU A 172 -14.77 -25.77 16.14
C GLU A 172 -13.76 -26.28 15.09
N TYR A 173 -13.96 -25.96 13.81
CA TYR A 173 -13.05 -26.34 12.73
C TYR A 173 -11.58 -25.94 12.98
N ASP A 174 -10.69 -26.91 13.18
CA ASP A 174 -9.26 -26.70 13.44
C ASP A 174 -8.34 -27.30 12.37
N ASP A 175 -8.91 -28.05 11.43
CA ASP A 175 -8.21 -28.76 10.38
C ASP A 175 -7.39 -27.84 9.46
N PRO A 176 -6.24 -28.31 8.94
CA PRO A 176 -5.36 -27.50 8.12
C PRO A 176 -5.96 -27.14 6.74
N GLY A 177 -6.92 -27.92 6.24
CA GLY A 177 -7.46 -27.79 4.87
C GLY A 177 -8.08 -26.43 4.58
N PHE A 178 -9.00 -25.97 5.43
CA PHE A 178 -9.69 -24.69 5.27
C PHE A 178 -9.31 -23.64 6.32
N ARG A 179 -8.25 -23.87 7.08
CA ARG A 179 -7.75 -22.94 8.11
C ARG A 179 -7.54 -21.52 7.59
N GLN A 180 -7.06 -21.38 6.36
CA GLN A 180 -6.87 -20.07 5.74
C GLN A 180 -8.19 -19.37 5.40
N VAL A 181 -9.20 -20.12 4.96
CA VAL A 181 -10.54 -19.59 4.67
C VAL A 181 -11.18 -19.09 5.97
N LYS A 182 -11.16 -19.91 7.03
CA LYS A 182 -11.63 -19.51 8.37
C LYS A 182 -10.93 -18.25 8.86
N LYS A 183 -9.61 -18.17 8.74
CA LYS A 183 -8.82 -16.99 9.15
C LYS A 183 -9.23 -15.71 8.41
N ILE A 184 -9.53 -15.79 7.12
CA ILE A 184 -9.95 -14.64 6.31
C ILE A 184 -11.36 -14.20 6.72
N CYS A 185 -12.27 -15.14 6.93
CA CYS A 185 -13.67 -14.86 7.29
C CYS A 185 -13.83 -14.32 8.73
N ASN A 186 -13.10 -14.86 9.72
CA ASN A 186 -13.29 -14.50 11.12
C ASN A 186 -12.87 -13.06 11.46
N ASN A 187 -12.03 -12.43 10.63
CA ASN A 187 -11.42 -11.15 10.95
C ASN A 187 -11.89 -10.00 10.04
N SER A 188 -12.87 -10.21 9.16
CA SER A 188 -13.24 -9.22 8.15
C SER A 188 -14.58 -9.47 7.48
N THR A 189 -14.95 -8.56 6.58
CA THR A 189 -16.03 -8.82 5.62
C THR A 189 -15.45 -9.51 4.39
N VAL A 190 -16.03 -10.64 4.00
CA VAL A 190 -15.60 -11.42 2.84
C VAL A 190 -16.74 -11.53 1.86
N PHE A 191 -16.46 -11.33 0.57
CA PHE A 191 -17.45 -11.52 -0.50
C PHE A 191 -17.08 -12.67 -1.42
N TYR A 192 -18.09 -13.41 -1.86
CA TYR A 192 -17.98 -14.41 -2.91
C TYR A 192 -18.03 -13.76 -4.28
N LEU A 193 -17.12 -14.14 -5.16
CA LEU A 193 -17.00 -13.57 -6.50
C LEU A 193 -16.61 -14.63 -7.54
N ASP A 194 -17.20 -14.53 -8.74
CA ASP A 194 -16.83 -15.30 -9.92
C ASP A 194 -16.76 -16.82 -9.69
N LYS A 195 -17.55 -17.38 -8.78
CA LYS A 195 -17.55 -18.81 -8.40
C LYS A 195 -16.27 -19.39 -7.77
N TYR A 196 -15.13 -18.72 -7.92
CA TYR A 196 -13.80 -19.26 -7.56
C TYR A 196 -13.10 -18.44 -6.47
N PHE A 197 -13.60 -17.24 -6.16
CA PHE A 197 -12.86 -16.26 -5.37
C PHE A 197 -13.61 -15.83 -4.13
N PHE A 198 -12.82 -15.57 -3.09
CA PHE A 198 -13.22 -14.77 -1.94
C PHE A 198 -12.47 -13.44 -1.97
N VAL A 199 -13.20 -12.36 -1.72
CA VAL A 199 -12.68 -10.99 -1.70
C VAL A 199 -12.71 -10.53 -0.26
N TRP A 200 -11.53 -10.46 0.36
CA TRP A 200 -11.35 -9.85 1.67
C TRP A 200 -11.48 -8.35 1.53
N VAL A 201 -12.35 -7.75 2.34
CA VAL A 201 -12.60 -6.32 2.39
C VAL A 201 -12.27 -5.81 3.78
N PHE A 202 -11.36 -4.85 3.84
CA PHE A 202 -10.98 -4.21 5.08
C PHE A 202 -12.21 -3.56 5.73
N PRO A 203 -12.46 -3.70 7.04
CA PRO A 203 -13.67 -3.16 7.66
C PRO A 203 -13.67 -1.63 7.62
N ILE A 204 -14.73 -1.04 7.08
CA ILE A 204 -14.81 0.40 6.90
C ILE A 204 -15.01 1.16 8.22
N GLU A 205 -15.55 0.46 9.21
CA GLU A 205 -15.90 1.02 10.51
C GLU A 205 -14.68 1.64 11.19
N ILE A 206 -13.47 1.10 10.97
CA ILE A 206 -12.24 1.63 11.56
C ILE A 206 -12.01 3.10 11.25
N PHE A 207 -12.31 3.56 10.02
CA PHE A 207 -12.14 4.95 9.61
C PHE A 207 -13.14 5.90 10.27
N LYS A 208 -14.23 5.36 10.82
CA LYS A 208 -15.29 6.11 11.52
C LYS A 208 -15.06 6.20 13.03
N GLN A 209 -14.05 5.51 13.55
CA GLN A 209 -13.79 5.39 15.01
C GLN A 209 -12.69 6.33 15.51
N PHE A 210 -12.07 7.12 14.65
CA PHE A 210 -11.08 8.12 15.04
C PHE A 210 -11.71 9.50 15.18
N LYS A 211 -11.10 10.39 15.97
CA LYS A 211 -11.47 11.80 16.01
C LYS A 211 -11.29 12.47 14.65
N GLU A 212 -10.19 12.15 13.99
CA GLU A 212 -9.80 12.65 12.67
C GLU A 212 -8.96 11.59 11.94
N VAL A 213 -9.11 11.51 10.63
CA VAL A 213 -8.27 10.67 9.75
C VAL A 213 -7.54 11.57 8.75
N GLN A 214 -6.21 11.45 8.73
CA GLN A 214 -5.33 12.10 7.77
C GLN A 214 -4.70 11.03 6.87
N ILE A 215 -4.77 11.20 5.55
CA ILE A 215 -4.15 10.29 4.57
C ILE A 215 -3.13 11.09 3.77
N LEU A 216 -1.87 10.71 3.83
CA LEU A 216 -0.76 11.37 3.15
C LEU A 216 -0.39 10.55 1.92
N THR A 217 -0.72 11.01 0.72
CA THR A 217 -0.39 10.23 -0.49
C THR A 217 -0.21 11.14 -1.69
N TYR A 218 -0.05 10.54 -2.87
CA TYR A 218 -0.05 11.25 -4.13
C TYR A 218 -0.95 10.55 -5.16
N LEU A 219 -1.76 11.33 -5.88
CA LEU A 219 -2.82 10.88 -6.77
C LEU A 219 -3.80 9.93 -6.06
N PHE A 220 -4.43 10.42 -4.99
CA PHE A 220 -5.34 9.62 -4.16
C PHE A 220 -6.49 8.99 -4.95
N GLU A 221 -7.04 9.72 -5.92
CA GLU A 221 -8.11 9.26 -6.82
C GLU A 221 -7.67 8.08 -7.71
N GLY A 222 -6.36 7.92 -7.90
CA GLY A 222 -5.75 6.76 -8.55
C GLY A 222 -5.48 5.60 -7.60
N SER A 223 -5.93 5.64 -6.34
CA SER A 223 -5.76 4.54 -5.38
C SER A 223 -7.00 3.65 -5.33
N LEU A 224 -6.86 2.45 -4.74
CA LEU A 224 -8.02 1.61 -4.41
C LEU A 224 -8.83 2.13 -3.21
N LEU A 225 -8.29 3.07 -2.44
CA LEU A 225 -8.96 3.61 -1.27
C LEU A 225 -10.06 4.61 -1.65
N ALA A 226 -9.88 5.37 -2.73
CA ALA A 226 -10.89 6.29 -3.27
C ALA A 226 -12.20 5.60 -3.72
N PRO A 227 -12.18 4.59 -4.61
CA PRO A 227 -13.40 3.85 -4.99
C PRO A 227 -13.96 3.03 -3.81
N TYR A 228 -13.13 2.62 -2.87
CA TYR A 228 -13.59 1.97 -1.64
C TYR A 228 -14.36 2.93 -0.72
N PHE A 229 -13.91 4.18 -0.56
CA PHE A 229 -14.72 5.20 0.15
C PHE A 229 -15.99 5.54 -0.61
N LYS A 230 -15.97 5.56 -1.94
CA LYS A 230 -17.18 5.71 -2.76
C LYS A 230 -18.18 4.57 -2.51
N MET A 231 -17.70 3.32 -2.42
CA MET A 231 -18.53 2.14 -2.15
C MET A 231 -19.27 2.20 -0.81
N TYR A 232 -18.71 2.92 0.17
CA TYR A 232 -19.30 3.06 1.51
C TYR A 232 -19.85 4.48 1.78
N GLU A 233 -19.96 5.31 0.75
CA GLU A 233 -20.49 6.68 0.84
C GLU A 233 -19.78 7.52 1.91
N ILE A 234 -18.44 7.46 1.91
CA ILE A 234 -17.60 8.22 2.84
C ILE A 234 -17.04 9.45 2.16
N ASP A 235 -17.47 10.61 2.65
CA ASP A 235 -16.92 11.90 2.26
C ASP A 235 -15.52 12.13 2.81
N TYR A 236 -14.70 12.82 2.01
CA TYR A 236 -13.36 13.25 2.41
C TYR A 236 -12.99 14.58 1.73
N GLY A 237 -12.22 15.40 2.44
CA GLY A 237 -11.60 16.60 1.85
C GLY A 237 -10.26 16.26 1.21
N ILE A 238 -9.94 16.85 0.06
CA ILE A 238 -8.61 16.77 -0.55
C ILE A 238 -7.93 18.13 -0.44
N ILE A 239 -6.73 18.13 0.14
CA ILE A 239 -5.80 19.26 0.13
C ILE A 239 -4.69 18.91 -0.87
N LYS A 240 -4.59 19.71 -1.94
CA LYS A 240 -3.53 19.61 -2.93
C LYS A 240 -2.56 20.76 -2.77
N ASN A 241 -1.26 20.45 -2.72
CA ASN A 241 -0.19 21.45 -2.71
C ASN A 241 0.63 21.46 -4.01
N ASP A 242 0.24 20.67 -5.01
CA ASP A 242 0.97 20.60 -6.28
C ASP A 242 0.77 21.90 -7.09
N SER A 243 1.86 22.42 -7.64
CA SER A 243 1.81 23.57 -8.54
C SER A 243 2.33 23.20 -9.94
N CYS A 244 1.85 23.87 -10.99
CA CYS A 244 2.36 23.69 -12.35
C CYS A 244 3.89 23.90 -12.41
N LYS A 245 4.43 24.81 -11.59
CA LYS A 245 5.87 25.10 -11.50
C LYS A 245 6.69 23.88 -11.05
N GLU A 246 6.14 23.04 -10.17
CA GLU A 246 6.83 21.82 -9.74
C GLU A 246 6.90 20.78 -10.85
N LEU A 247 5.82 20.61 -11.63
CA LEU A 247 5.83 19.70 -12.78
C LEU A 247 6.81 20.15 -13.85
N ASP A 248 6.91 21.45 -14.13
CA ASP A 248 7.91 22.00 -15.07
C ASP A 248 9.34 21.70 -14.61
N ASN A 249 9.61 21.83 -13.31
CA ASN A 249 10.90 21.46 -12.74
C ASN A 249 11.18 19.96 -12.95
N TYR A 250 10.25 19.06 -12.62
CA TYR A 250 10.44 17.62 -12.83
C TYR A 250 10.56 17.24 -14.31
N LYS A 251 9.83 17.91 -15.19
CA LYS A 251 9.93 17.75 -16.65
C LYS A 251 11.34 18.10 -17.14
N SER A 252 11.98 19.10 -16.55
CA SER A 252 13.36 19.47 -16.87
C SER A 252 14.42 18.46 -16.36
N LEU A 253 14.10 17.74 -15.28
CA LEU A 253 14.98 16.71 -14.69
C LEU A 253 14.85 15.35 -15.39
N LEU A 254 13.69 15.06 -16.00
CA LEU A 254 13.40 13.77 -16.63
C LEU A 254 13.75 13.76 -18.12
N HIS A 255 14.78 13.00 -18.47
CA HIS A 255 15.09 12.68 -19.85
C HIS A 255 14.38 11.39 -20.28
N ILE A 256 13.18 11.53 -20.86
CA ILE A 256 12.39 10.40 -21.37
C ILE A 256 12.87 10.02 -22.78
N TYR A 257 13.26 8.76 -22.96
CA TYR A 257 13.69 8.25 -24.25
C TYR A 257 12.51 8.12 -25.24
N LEU A 258 12.61 8.81 -26.39
CA LEU A 258 11.61 8.82 -27.47
C LEU A 258 12.08 8.16 -28.77
N GLY A 259 13.25 7.51 -28.79
CA GLY A 259 13.84 6.94 -30.01
C GLY A 259 13.28 5.57 -30.44
N LYS A 260 13.94 4.97 -31.45
CA LYS A 260 13.51 3.72 -32.13
C LYS A 260 13.38 2.50 -31.22
N ALA A 261 14.00 2.47 -30.04
CA ALA A 261 13.85 1.37 -29.09
C ALA A 261 12.41 1.25 -28.51
N ASN A 262 11.55 2.25 -28.75
CA ASN A 262 10.14 2.23 -28.37
C ASN A 262 9.23 1.49 -29.38
N ASN A 263 9.77 0.91 -30.45
CA ASN A 263 9.00 0.21 -31.50
C ASN A 263 8.48 -1.17 -31.03
N VAL A 264 7.78 -1.21 -29.90
CA VAL A 264 7.06 -2.38 -29.40
C VAL A 264 5.57 -2.17 -29.68
N LEU A 265 4.98 -3.05 -30.48
CA LEU A 265 3.59 -2.94 -30.93
C LEU A 265 2.61 -3.34 -29.81
N GLY A 266 1.48 -2.63 -29.77
CA GLY A 266 0.32 -2.95 -28.91
C GLY A 266 0.28 -2.17 -27.60
N ASN A 267 -0.88 -1.57 -27.30
CA ASN A 267 -1.12 -0.86 -26.04
C ASN A 267 -0.99 -1.77 -24.81
N ASN A 268 -1.27 -3.07 -24.96
CA ASN A 268 -1.17 -4.09 -23.92
C ASN A 268 0.23 -4.71 -23.77
N SER A 269 1.23 -4.25 -24.56
CA SER A 269 2.62 -4.70 -24.42
C SER A 269 3.12 -4.48 -22.99
N PHE A 270 4.01 -5.36 -22.53
CA PHE A 270 4.51 -5.38 -21.13
C PHE A 270 3.43 -5.57 -20.05
N SER A 271 2.19 -5.92 -20.40
CA SER A 271 1.22 -6.42 -19.40
C SER A 271 1.66 -7.78 -18.89
N LYS A 272 1.13 -8.21 -17.73
CA LYS A 272 1.50 -9.49 -17.12
C LYS A 272 1.30 -10.65 -18.11
N THR A 273 0.10 -10.76 -18.67
CA THR A 273 -0.26 -11.78 -19.67
C THR A 273 0.58 -11.69 -20.93
N TRP A 274 0.91 -10.48 -21.39
CA TRP A 274 1.78 -10.30 -22.56
C TRP A 274 3.19 -10.82 -22.29
N ILE A 275 3.74 -10.55 -21.10
CA ILE A 275 5.06 -11.04 -20.71
C ILE A 275 5.04 -12.55 -20.48
N ASP A 276 3.97 -13.11 -19.93
CA ASP A 276 3.80 -14.57 -19.80
C ASP A 276 3.97 -15.25 -21.18
N ASN A 277 3.27 -14.73 -22.20
CA ASN A 277 3.29 -15.25 -23.57
C ASN A 277 4.51 -14.85 -24.41
N LEU A 278 5.44 -14.06 -23.85
CA LEU A 278 6.61 -13.59 -24.57
C LEU A 278 7.62 -14.74 -24.83
N SER A 279 7.97 -14.99 -26.09
CA SER A 279 8.96 -16.02 -26.44
C SER A 279 10.36 -15.70 -25.89
N LYS A 280 11.19 -16.73 -25.66
CA LYS A 280 12.59 -16.56 -25.20
C LYS A 280 13.40 -15.67 -26.16
N SER A 281 13.20 -15.84 -27.47
CA SER A 281 13.83 -15.04 -28.53
C SER A 281 13.46 -13.56 -28.40
N ASN A 282 12.16 -13.25 -28.28
CA ASN A 282 11.71 -11.86 -28.16
C ASN A 282 12.13 -11.23 -26.83
N ALA A 283 12.11 -11.99 -25.72
CA ALA A 283 12.65 -11.53 -24.45
C ALA A 283 14.14 -11.14 -24.58
N LYS A 284 14.95 -11.97 -25.23
CA LYS A 284 16.38 -11.66 -25.48
C LYS A 284 16.57 -10.41 -26.35
N LYS A 285 15.72 -10.20 -27.36
CA LYS A 285 15.74 -8.97 -28.17
C LYS A 285 15.40 -7.72 -27.34
N LEU A 286 14.40 -7.80 -26.46
CA LEU A 286 14.02 -6.70 -25.57
C LEU A 286 15.11 -6.37 -24.56
N THR A 287 15.71 -7.37 -23.93
CA THR A 287 16.79 -7.14 -22.95
C THR A 287 18.04 -6.59 -23.62
N PHE A 288 18.38 -7.05 -24.83
CA PHE A 288 19.45 -6.47 -25.64
C PHE A 288 19.16 -5.01 -26.01
N THR A 289 17.94 -4.72 -26.45
CA THR A 289 17.50 -3.36 -26.78
C THR A 289 17.59 -2.43 -25.58
N THR A 290 17.08 -2.87 -24.43
CA THR A 290 17.16 -2.15 -23.15
C THR A 290 18.61 -1.91 -22.74
N SER A 291 19.47 -2.93 -22.85
CA SER A 291 20.90 -2.82 -22.55
C SER A 291 21.59 -1.79 -23.45
N ASN A 292 21.20 -1.71 -24.73
CA ASN A 292 21.74 -0.72 -25.65
C ASN A 292 21.27 0.70 -25.32
N VAL A 293 20.03 0.89 -24.88
CA VAL A 293 19.55 2.20 -24.40
C VAL A 293 20.41 2.66 -23.23
N PHE A 294 20.61 1.82 -22.20
CA PHE A 294 21.47 2.17 -21.07
C PHE A 294 22.92 2.48 -21.48
N ARG A 295 23.52 1.66 -22.35
CA ARG A 295 24.95 1.76 -22.68
C ARG A 295 25.28 2.82 -23.73
N ARG A 296 24.45 2.96 -24.76
CA ARG A 296 24.76 3.80 -25.93
C ARG A 296 24.02 5.13 -25.92
N VAL A 297 22.85 5.19 -25.29
CA VAL A 297 22.03 6.40 -25.25
C VAL A 297 22.21 7.13 -23.92
N PHE A 298 21.95 6.44 -22.80
CA PHE A 298 22.09 7.04 -21.47
C PHE A 298 23.53 7.07 -20.97
N ASN A 299 24.35 6.13 -21.43
CA ASN A 299 25.77 6.01 -21.07
C ASN A 299 26.04 5.98 -19.55
N THR A 300 25.22 5.22 -18.80
CA THR A 300 25.32 5.12 -17.33
C THR A 300 25.90 3.78 -16.87
N LYS A 301 26.58 3.81 -15.71
CA LYS A 301 27.21 2.62 -15.13
C LYS A 301 26.17 1.61 -14.64
N SER A 302 26.57 0.34 -14.52
CA SER A 302 25.63 -0.75 -14.22
C SER A 302 24.99 -0.66 -12.84
N ASP A 303 25.67 -0.06 -11.88
CA ASP A 303 25.23 0.21 -10.52
C ASP A 303 24.30 1.43 -10.45
N GLU A 304 24.35 2.34 -11.42
CA GLU A 304 23.42 3.48 -11.53
C GLU A 304 22.15 3.13 -12.31
N ASN A 305 22.10 1.94 -12.92
CA ASN A 305 20.95 1.49 -13.70
C ASN A 305 19.94 0.71 -12.85
N ALA A 306 18.65 0.91 -13.13
CA ALA A 306 17.58 0.10 -12.58
C ALA A 306 16.53 -0.27 -13.63
N TYR A 307 15.77 -1.33 -13.33
CA TYR A 307 14.63 -1.73 -14.14
C TYR A 307 13.53 -2.29 -13.27
N THR A 308 12.31 -2.31 -13.82
CA THR A 308 11.19 -2.99 -13.20
C THR A 308 10.38 -3.81 -14.18
N THR A 309 9.73 -4.82 -13.62
CA THR A 309 8.68 -5.64 -14.22
C THR A 309 7.97 -6.39 -13.08
N PHE A 310 7.01 -7.25 -13.39
CA PHE A 310 6.36 -8.09 -12.38
C PHE A 310 7.37 -9.08 -11.77
N LYS A 311 7.28 -9.30 -10.45
CA LYS A 311 8.25 -10.12 -9.68
C LYS A 311 8.54 -11.50 -10.31
N PRO A 312 7.55 -12.28 -10.80
CA PRO A 312 7.81 -13.56 -11.46
C PRO A 312 8.62 -13.44 -12.76
N HIS A 313 8.55 -12.30 -13.43
CA HIS A 313 9.18 -12.04 -14.74
C HIS A 313 10.54 -11.36 -14.63
N ARG A 314 11.03 -11.09 -13.42
CA ARG A 314 12.33 -10.44 -13.15
C ARG A 314 13.45 -11.06 -13.98
N ALA A 315 13.59 -12.38 -13.92
CA ALA A 315 14.67 -13.10 -14.61
C ALA A 315 14.53 -13.04 -16.14
N LYS A 316 13.28 -13.05 -16.65
CA LYS A 316 12.97 -13.03 -18.08
C LYS A 316 13.36 -11.71 -18.75
N LEU A 317 13.27 -10.61 -18.03
CA LEU A 317 13.58 -9.25 -18.53
C LEU A 317 14.86 -8.63 -17.95
N ALA A 318 15.64 -9.42 -17.19
CA ALA A 318 16.97 -9.03 -16.76
C ALA A 318 17.93 -8.99 -17.96
N GLY A 319 18.81 -7.99 -18.01
CA GLY A 319 19.77 -7.82 -19.09
C GLY A 319 21.09 -7.24 -18.64
N LYS A 320 22.11 -7.36 -19.51
CA LYS A 320 23.46 -6.89 -19.22
C LYS A 320 23.44 -5.40 -18.85
N CYS A 321 24.28 -5.01 -17.90
CA CYS A 321 24.39 -3.64 -17.37
C CYS A 321 23.23 -3.16 -16.48
N TYR A 322 22.21 -3.97 -16.20
CA TYR A 322 21.14 -3.57 -15.26
C TYR A 322 20.54 -4.73 -14.44
N THR A 323 21.01 -5.97 -14.61
CA THR A 323 20.54 -7.18 -13.89
C THR A 323 20.40 -7.00 -12.38
N LYS A 324 21.37 -6.34 -11.74
CA LYS A 324 21.39 -6.14 -10.28
C LYS A 324 20.46 -5.01 -9.82
N GLY A 325 19.99 -4.15 -10.71
CA GLY A 325 19.14 -3.00 -10.43
C GLY A 325 17.64 -3.27 -10.45
N PHE A 326 17.20 -4.48 -10.09
CA PHE A 326 15.76 -4.76 -10.07
C PHE A 326 15.08 -4.04 -8.90
N ILE A 327 14.07 -3.23 -9.22
CA ILE A 327 13.18 -2.59 -8.24
C ILE A 327 11.78 -3.13 -8.51
N ALA A 328 11.15 -3.73 -7.51
CA ALA A 328 9.81 -4.29 -7.68
C ALA A 328 8.82 -3.21 -8.15
N ILE A 329 7.90 -3.58 -9.04
CA ILE A 329 6.98 -2.64 -9.69
C ILE A 329 5.99 -1.97 -8.72
N ASN A 330 5.81 -2.58 -7.54
CA ASN A 330 4.98 -2.11 -6.43
C ASN A 330 5.85 -1.71 -5.21
N ALA A 331 7.15 -1.45 -5.40
CA ALA A 331 8.04 -1.05 -4.33
C ALA A 331 7.62 0.29 -3.74
N ARG A 332 7.19 0.29 -2.48
CA ARG A 332 6.91 1.51 -1.70
C ARG A 332 8.17 1.97 -0.93
N ALA A 333 8.15 3.18 -0.37
CA ALA A 333 9.17 3.85 0.48
C ALA A 333 10.47 3.07 0.81
N SER A 334 11.43 3.08 -0.12
CA SER A 334 12.82 2.69 0.14
C SER A 334 13.78 3.71 -0.46
N ASN A 335 14.69 4.25 0.36
CA ASN A 335 15.74 5.19 -0.05
C ASN A 335 16.95 4.49 -0.71
N ASN A 336 16.97 3.15 -0.72
CA ASN A 336 18.11 2.35 -1.18
C ASN A 336 18.43 2.52 -2.67
N PHE A 337 17.55 3.16 -3.43
CA PHE A 337 17.66 3.34 -4.89
C PHE A 337 17.85 4.80 -5.31
N SER A 338 18.05 5.73 -4.36
CA SER A 338 18.20 7.16 -4.67
C SER A 338 19.38 7.47 -5.58
N HIS A 339 20.40 6.61 -5.64
CA HIS A 339 21.56 6.75 -6.53
C HIS A 339 21.29 6.32 -7.99
N LYS A 340 20.11 5.78 -8.32
CA LYS A 340 19.81 5.27 -9.67
C LYS A 340 19.53 6.43 -10.63
N LYS A 341 20.38 6.58 -11.66
CA LYS A 341 20.32 7.66 -12.66
C LYS A 341 19.59 7.31 -13.95
N SER A 342 19.53 6.03 -14.29
CA SER A 342 18.83 5.57 -15.49
C SER A 342 17.92 4.41 -15.15
N MET A 343 16.63 4.51 -15.51
CA MET A 343 15.63 3.52 -15.14
C MET A 343 14.79 3.07 -16.33
N ALA A 344 14.53 1.75 -16.42
CA ALA A 344 13.68 1.16 -17.44
C ALA A 344 12.37 0.58 -16.85
N TYR A 345 11.22 1.12 -17.27
CA TYR A 345 9.91 0.63 -16.85
C TYR A 345 9.38 -0.41 -17.84
N LEU A 346 9.69 -1.68 -17.59
CA LEU A 346 9.28 -2.82 -18.45
C LEU A 346 8.00 -3.48 -17.90
N GLY A 347 6.98 -2.67 -17.70
CA GLY A 347 5.68 -3.09 -17.18
C GLY A 347 4.54 -2.26 -17.76
N ASN A 348 3.33 -2.82 -17.71
CA ASN A 348 2.09 -2.14 -18.03
C ASN A 348 1.01 -2.67 -17.08
N ARG A 349 0.52 -1.79 -16.19
CA ARG A 349 -0.22 -2.16 -14.99
C ARG A 349 -1.73 -2.09 -15.21
N TYR A 350 -2.43 -3.19 -14.97
CA TYR A 350 -3.89 -3.25 -14.96
C TYR A 350 -4.36 -3.77 -13.60
N PHE A 351 -5.58 -3.45 -13.21
CA PHE A 351 -6.20 -4.16 -12.09
C PHE A 351 -6.37 -5.63 -12.48
N ASP A 352 -6.37 -6.52 -11.48
CA ASP A 352 -6.81 -7.88 -11.75
C ASP A 352 -8.31 -7.88 -12.11
N PRO A 353 -8.77 -8.77 -13.01
CA PRO A 353 -10.16 -8.81 -13.45
C PRO A 353 -11.16 -8.93 -12.30
N GLN A 354 -10.79 -9.63 -11.22
CA GLN A 354 -11.64 -9.86 -10.06
C GLN A 354 -11.85 -8.56 -9.28
N THR A 355 -10.80 -7.76 -9.08
CA THR A 355 -10.94 -6.40 -8.52
C THR A 355 -11.85 -5.53 -9.38
N LEU A 356 -11.70 -5.56 -10.72
CA LEU A 356 -12.58 -4.80 -11.62
C LEU A 356 -14.04 -5.24 -11.51
N ASN A 357 -14.30 -6.55 -11.55
CA ASN A 357 -15.65 -7.11 -11.45
C ASN A 357 -16.29 -6.76 -10.10
N PHE A 358 -15.54 -6.87 -9.00
CA PHE A 358 -16.03 -6.56 -7.65
C PHE A 358 -16.61 -5.15 -7.54
N PHE A 359 -15.92 -4.14 -8.08
CA PHE A 359 -16.39 -2.75 -8.06
C PHE A 359 -17.47 -2.49 -9.12
N ARG A 360 -17.36 -3.11 -10.31
CA ARG A 360 -18.37 -2.97 -11.38
C ARG A 360 -19.74 -3.49 -10.96
N GLU A 361 -19.80 -4.64 -10.28
CA GLU A 361 -21.05 -5.19 -9.71
C GLU A 361 -21.71 -4.23 -8.71
N ARG A 362 -20.97 -3.26 -8.18
CA ARG A 362 -21.42 -2.23 -7.22
C ARG A 362 -21.56 -0.86 -7.87
N GLY A 363 -21.58 -0.78 -9.21
CA GLY A 363 -21.74 0.48 -9.95
C GLY A 363 -20.56 1.44 -9.88
N ILE A 364 -19.36 0.93 -9.57
CA ILE A 364 -18.15 1.75 -9.44
C ILE A 364 -17.14 1.36 -10.52
N ASP A 365 -16.86 2.31 -11.42
CA ASP A 365 -15.80 2.16 -12.40
C ASP A 365 -14.45 2.59 -11.83
N LEU A 366 -13.45 1.74 -12.03
CA LEU A 366 -12.08 2.02 -11.61
C LEU A 366 -11.31 2.77 -12.71
N ASN A 367 -10.61 3.83 -12.32
CA ASN A 367 -9.71 4.54 -13.22
C ASN A 367 -8.35 3.83 -13.31
N GLU A 368 -8.27 2.82 -14.18
CA GLU A 368 -7.05 2.01 -14.38
C GLU A 368 -5.83 2.83 -14.82
N ASP A 369 -6.04 3.86 -15.64
CA ASP A 369 -4.95 4.70 -16.16
C ASP A 369 -4.37 5.59 -15.06
N LEU A 370 -5.22 6.20 -14.23
CA LEU A 370 -4.76 7.02 -13.11
C LEU A 370 -4.07 6.17 -12.04
N TRP A 371 -4.55 4.95 -11.79
CA TRP A 371 -3.86 4.00 -10.90
C TRP A 371 -2.52 3.53 -11.46
N ALA A 372 -2.46 3.20 -12.75
CA ALA A 372 -1.20 2.82 -13.40
C ALA A 372 -0.18 3.97 -13.37
N LEU A 373 -0.65 5.21 -13.53
CA LEU A 373 0.15 6.43 -13.41
C LEU A 373 0.68 6.62 -11.99
N SER A 374 -0.16 6.50 -10.96
CA SER A 374 0.27 6.68 -9.56
C SER A 374 1.37 5.69 -9.17
N GLU A 375 1.24 4.42 -9.58
CA GLU A 375 2.27 3.39 -9.37
C GLU A 375 3.56 3.67 -10.17
N LEU A 376 3.45 4.19 -11.40
CA LEU A 376 4.59 4.57 -12.23
C LEU A 376 5.38 5.73 -11.59
N ILE A 377 4.71 6.80 -11.16
CA ILE A 377 5.35 7.96 -10.55
C ILE A 377 6.01 7.56 -9.22
N GLN A 378 5.33 6.78 -8.38
CA GLN A 378 5.92 6.26 -7.14
C GLN A 378 7.19 5.44 -7.39
N TRP A 379 7.23 4.67 -8.49
CA TRP A 379 8.40 3.89 -8.88
C TRP A 379 9.54 4.77 -9.43
N ILE A 380 9.23 5.76 -10.26
CA ILE A 380 10.19 6.75 -10.79
C ILE A 380 10.90 7.47 -9.64
N TRP A 381 10.17 7.87 -8.61
CA TRP A 381 10.71 8.53 -7.41
C TRP A 381 11.55 7.64 -6.51
N ARG A 382 11.80 6.37 -6.90
CA ARG A 382 12.84 5.55 -6.26
C ARG A 382 14.24 5.96 -6.70
N GLY A 383 14.39 6.50 -7.90
CA GLY A 383 15.67 6.97 -8.45
C GLY A 383 16.11 8.33 -7.93
N CYS A 384 17.11 8.91 -8.58
CA CYS A 384 17.77 10.15 -8.17
C CYS A 384 16.93 11.42 -8.32
N ILE A 385 15.81 11.38 -9.06
CA ILE A 385 14.90 12.52 -9.16
C ILE A 385 14.41 13.03 -7.79
N ARG A 386 14.31 12.15 -6.80
CA ARG A 386 13.94 12.53 -5.43
C ARG A 386 14.96 13.46 -4.76
N ASN A 387 16.21 13.43 -5.23
CA ASN A 387 17.30 14.31 -4.79
C ASN A 387 17.42 15.56 -5.68
N GLN A 388 16.42 15.83 -6.55
CA GLN A 388 16.47 16.91 -7.55
C GLN A 388 17.60 16.73 -8.58
N GLU A 389 17.99 15.48 -8.86
CA GLU A 389 19.00 15.15 -9.86
C GLU A 389 18.35 14.75 -11.19
N LYS A 390 19.07 14.99 -12.30
CA LYS A 390 18.64 14.57 -13.64
C LYS A 390 18.60 13.04 -13.75
N MET A 391 17.54 12.52 -14.35
CA MET A 391 17.31 11.08 -14.47
C MET A 391 16.85 10.69 -15.87
N ASN A 392 17.40 9.61 -16.40
CA ASN A 392 17.01 9.04 -17.68
C ASN A 392 15.92 7.98 -17.50
N LEU A 393 14.89 8.00 -18.36
CA LEU A 393 13.79 7.05 -18.32
C LEU A 393 13.59 6.36 -19.68
N PHE A 394 13.51 5.04 -19.64
CA PHE A 394 13.09 4.22 -20.77
C PHE A 394 11.77 3.51 -20.47
N ILE A 395 10.70 3.94 -21.14
CA ILE A 395 9.35 3.38 -20.97
C ILE A 395 8.89 2.92 -22.36
N PRO A 396 9.17 1.68 -22.78
CA PRO A 396 8.89 1.22 -24.13
C PRO A 396 7.39 1.10 -24.43
N ASN A 397 6.57 0.73 -23.44
CA ASN A 397 5.12 0.67 -23.61
C ASN A 397 4.54 2.07 -23.87
N HIS A 398 3.77 2.21 -24.95
CA HIS A 398 3.18 3.48 -25.36
C HIS A 398 2.18 4.04 -24.34
N ARG A 399 1.29 3.20 -23.76
CA ARG A 399 0.29 3.63 -22.78
C ARG A 399 0.95 4.27 -21.56
N MET A 400 1.86 3.54 -20.91
CA MET A 400 2.55 4.01 -19.70
C MET A 400 3.39 5.27 -19.97
N ARG A 401 4.05 5.34 -21.13
CA ARG A 401 4.82 6.53 -21.53
C ARG A 401 3.92 7.74 -21.73
N LYS A 402 2.78 7.56 -22.41
CA LYS A 402 1.80 8.61 -22.61
C LYS A 402 1.23 9.11 -21.28
N LEU A 403 0.88 8.22 -20.35
CA LEU A 403 0.38 8.61 -19.02
C LEU A 403 1.37 9.51 -18.28
N LEU A 404 2.66 9.19 -18.33
CA LEU A 404 3.70 10.02 -17.70
C LEU A 404 3.83 11.40 -18.38
N ILE A 405 3.81 11.44 -19.72
CA ILE A 405 3.92 12.69 -20.48
C ILE A 405 2.69 13.57 -20.23
N ASP A 406 1.49 13.02 -20.35
CA ASP A 406 0.22 13.69 -20.07
C ASP A 406 0.22 14.28 -18.64
N TRP A 407 0.81 13.56 -17.68
CA TRP A 407 0.99 14.05 -16.31
C TRP A 407 1.98 15.21 -16.19
N LEU A 408 3.16 15.11 -16.81
CA LEU A 408 4.14 16.20 -16.85
C LEU A 408 3.59 17.45 -17.55
N ASP A 409 2.65 17.28 -18.47
CA ASP A 409 1.95 18.37 -19.16
C ASP A 409 0.77 18.94 -18.36
N GLY A 410 0.56 18.48 -17.12
CA GLY A 410 -0.44 19.04 -16.19
C GLY A 410 -1.87 18.54 -16.38
N LYS A 411 -2.12 17.52 -17.22
CA LYS A 411 -3.48 17.04 -17.54
C LYS A 411 -4.29 16.53 -16.33
N TYR A 412 -3.61 16.14 -15.25
CA TYR A 412 -4.23 15.61 -14.03
C TYR A 412 -4.20 16.61 -12.85
N LEU A 413 -3.71 17.83 -13.09
CA LEU A 413 -3.85 18.91 -12.12
C LEU A 413 -5.32 19.36 -12.12
N ILE A 414 -5.93 19.38 -10.95
CA ILE A 414 -7.26 19.97 -10.73
C ILE A 414 -7.01 21.22 -9.89
N GLU A 415 -7.60 22.35 -10.26
CA GLU A 415 -7.51 23.61 -9.52
C GLU A 415 -7.99 23.43 -8.06
N SER A 416 -7.29 24.08 -7.13
CA SER A 416 -7.26 23.75 -5.70
C SER A 416 -8.57 23.98 -4.93
N THR A 417 -8.83 23.05 -4.00
CA THR A 417 -9.86 23.06 -2.94
C THR A 417 -11.29 22.79 -3.38
N SER A 418 -11.60 21.51 -3.59
CA SER A 418 -12.98 21.01 -3.68
C SER A 418 -13.28 20.10 -2.50
N LEU A 419 -14.28 20.43 -1.69
CA LEU A 419 -14.98 19.43 -0.89
C LEU A 419 -15.66 18.48 -1.88
N LYS A 420 -15.13 17.26 -2.02
CA LYS A 420 -15.83 16.23 -2.77
C LYS A 420 -16.92 15.65 -1.87
N LYS A 421 -18.14 16.14 -2.04
CA LYS A 421 -19.34 15.43 -1.59
C LYS A 421 -19.61 14.33 -2.59
N ILE A 422 -19.77 13.10 -2.12
CA ILE A 422 -20.27 12.02 -2.97
C ILE A 422 -21.75 12.35 -3.24
N GLY A 423 -22.06 12.65 -4.51
CA GLY A 423 -23.42 12.95 -4.96
C GLY A 423 -24.25 11.69 -5.17
#